data_AF-A0A948XPJ3-F1
#
_entry.id   AF-A0A948XPJ3-F1
#
_cell.length_a   1.000
_cell.length_b   1.000
_cell.length_c   1.000
_cell.angle_alpha   90.00
_cell.angle_beta   90.00
_cell.angle_gamma   90.00
#
_symmetry.space_group_name_H-M   'P 1'
#
loop_
_entity.id
_entity.type
_entity.pdbx_description
1 polymer ?
#
loop_
_entity_poly.entity_id
_entity_poly.type
_entity_poly.pdbx_seq_one_letter_code
_entity_poly.pdbx_strand_id
1 'polypeptide(L)'
;MSRALDPAEPPTLSSEGSAASRPQGAIPFNSASAFFKQPLTPVFTALTVMLLVVLAIHFARSAGLVAALWGANGVAVAVWLRNTRGPLYDLCFGSLLVVGIAAGELLAGNSYLLSAIFTVANMIEIVGAVLLARRFAPTLNLASVDGACRFLASVAFVAPIPAALVAGVALNLTGGADILDAVQTWWFGHALGIAVIASFGVSLTRRHLTILVNPWRLIEAAALMALLTGACIFAYFQSPTPVGFVVVPLLILIAARFRVMGVTTALLIVSLLAIGGTVAGYGPYVSSAPELAQRALMMQLMVLLGCLPILLVAALLEERDRLSERAKAGQLRAERASAAKSRLLANVAHEIKSPVGGVIGIGELWKAGQLGPVSATQAEMADMLVKTARQVEALAHDLLDVARAESGAVKVELRPTDVPGVLEDVRRATALRPDAEGLRMEVISEGDGLVALADSQRLAQVVANLASNAVKYGGAGGVV
;
A
#
# COMPACT_ATOMS: atom_id res chain seq x y z
N MET A 1 27.28 -48.40 10.71
CA MET A 1 26.98 -47.00 11.07
C MET A 1 28.03 -46.14 10.36
N SER A 2 27.74 -45.18 9.49
CA SER A 2 26.65 -44.19 9.44
C SER A 2 26.43 -43.80 7.96
N ARG A 3 25.25 -44.05 7.37
CA ARG A 3 24.20 -43.06 7.02
C ARG A 3 24.74 -41.73 6.48
N ALA A 4 24.80 -41.57 5.15
CA ALA A 4 24.72 -40.27 4.45
C ALA A 4 24.64 -40.39 2.91
N LEU A 5 23.94 -41.39 2.36
CA LEU A 5 23.66 -41.47 0.91
C LEU A 5 22.27 -42.06 0.70
N ASP A 6 21.24 -41.27 0.99
CA ASP A 6 19.90 -41.43 0.45
C ASP A 6 19.55 -40.10 -0.25
N PRO A 7 19.48 -40.03 -1.57
CA PRO A 7 18.85 -38.90 -2.24
C PRO A 7 17.34 -39.02 -2.04
N ALA A 8 16.73 -38.02 -1.41
CA ALA A 8 15.28 -37.91 -1.31
C ALA A 8 14.67 -37.86 -2.73
N GLU A 9 13.68 -38.72 -2.97
CA GLU A 9 12.86 -38.72 -4.19
C GLU A 9 12.30 -37.32 -4.48
N PRO A 10 12.35 -36.84 -5.74
CA PRO A 10 11.61 -35.65 -6.13
C PRO A 10 10.10 -35.96 -6.17
N PRO A 11 9.22 -35.02 -5.84
CA PRO A 11 7.79 -35.22 -5.97
C PRO A 11 7.44 -35.45 -7.44
N THR A 12 6.67 -36.51 -7.69
CA THR A 12 6.15 -36.91 -8.99
C THR A 12 5.34 -35.78 -9.63
N LEU A 13 5.90 -35.18 -10.68
CA LEU A 13 5.12 -34.41 -11.65
C LEU A 13 4.48 -35.41 -12.61
N SER A 14 3.22 -35.76 -12.35
CA SER A 14 2.40 -36.45 -13.35
C SER A 14 2.08 -35.48 -14.49
N SER A 15 2.58 -35.81 -15.66
CA SER A 15 2.17 -35.24 -16.93
C SER A 15 0.79 -35.75 -17.32
N GLU A 16 -0.21 -34.87 -17.37
CA GLU A 16 -1.32 -35.02 -18.30
C GLU A 16 -1.56 -33.67 -18.97
N GLY A 17 -1.00 -33.54 -20.18
CA GLY A 17 -1.56 -32.66 -21.18
C GLY A 17 -2.84 -33.32 -21.71
N SER A 18 -3.98 -32.75 -21.40
CA SER A 18 -5.19 -32.91 -22.21
C SER A 18 -5.92 -31.58 -22.22
N ALA A 19 -5.98 -31.01 -23.41
CA ALA A 19 -6.86 -29.91 -23.73
C ALA A 19 -8.31 -30.35 -23.51
N ALA A 20 -8.85 -30.06 -22.33
CA ALA A 20 -10.27 -30.19 -22.03
C ALA A 20 -10.89 -28.79 -21.96
N SER A 21 -11.69 -28.52 -22.97
CA SER A 21 -12.78 -27.55 -23.02
C SER A 21 -13.16 -26.88 -21.69
N ARG A 22 -13.18 -25.55 -21.71
CA ARG A 22 -13.95 -24.75 -20.74
C ARG A 22 -15.35 -25.37 -20.62
N PRO A 23 -15.82 -25.81 -19.44
CA PRO A 23 -17.25 -25.89 -19.26
C PRO A 23 -17.74 -24.44 -19.29
N GLN A 24 -18.47 -24.09 -20.35
CA GLN A 24 -19.50 -23.06 -20.27
C GLN A 24 -20.53 -23.53 -19.22
N GLY A 25 -20.14 -23.48 -17.96
CA GLY A 25 -21.01 -23.70 -16.82
C GLY A 25 -21.65 -22.37 -16.50
N ALA A 26 -22.85 -22.15 -17.05
CA ALA A 26 -23.77 -21.17 -16.51
C ALA A 26 -23.85 -21.39 -14.98
N ILE A 27 -23.39 -20.41 -14.20
CA ILE A 27 -23.62 -20.42 -12.75
C ILE A 27 -25.09 -20.06 -12.56
N PRO A 28 -25.97 -20.94 -12.05
CA PRO A 28 -27.24 -20.48 -11.53
C PRO A 28 -26.92 -19.83 -10.19
N PHE A 29 -26.60 -18.54 -10.20
CA PHE A 29 -26.60 -17.72 -9.00
C PHE A 29 -28.06 -17.69 -8.53
N ASN A 30 -28.43 -18.61 -7.64
CA ASN A 30 -29.74 -18.56 -7.02
C ASN A 30 -29.72 -17.41 -6.01
N SER A 31 -29.95 -16.19 -6.51
CA SER A 31 -29.83 -14.89 -5.84
C SER A 31 -30.78 -14.76 -4.64
N ALA A 32 -31.88 -15.51 -4.64
CA ALA A 32 -32.77 -15.64 -3.49
C ALA A 32 -32.04 -16.21 -2.25
N SER A 33 -31.16 -17.21 -2.43
CA SER A 33 -30.41 -17.83 -1.33
C SER A 33 -29.44 -16.86 -0.63
N ALA A 34 -28.94 -15.84 -1.33
CA ALA A 34 -28.01 -14.86 -0.78
C ALA A 34 -28.69 -13.88 0.19
N PHE A 35 -29.97 -13.55 -0.05
CA PHE A 35 -30.79 -12.77 0.88
C PHE A 35 -31.11 -13.59 2.14
N PHE A 36 -31.59 -14.83 1.98
CA PHE A 36 -31.93 -15.70 3.11
C PHE A 36 -30.72 -16.13 3.97
N LYS A 37 -29.48 -15.97 3.48
CA LYS A 37 -28.27 -16.21 4.29
C LYS A 37 -28.05 -15.14 5.37
N GLN A 38 -28.43 -13.87 5.15
CA GLN A 38 -28.39 -12.80 6.18
C GLN A 38 -29.52 -11.78 5.97
N PRO A 39 -30.79 -12.17 6.19
CA PRO A 39 -31.94 -11.28 5.99
C PRO A 39 -32.01 -10.18 7.06
N LEU A 40 -31.31 -10.38 8.18
CA LEU A 40 -31.33 -9.48 9.32
C LEU A 40 -30.64 -8.15 9.05
N THR A 41 -29.58 -8.11 8.24
CA THR A 41 -28.83 -6.86 8.01
C THR A 41 -29.67 -5.79 7.30
N PRO A 42 -30.34 -6.06 6.16
CA PRO A 42 -31.25 -5.08 5.55
C PRO A 42 -32.38 -4.65 6.48
N VAL A 43 -32.97 -5.60 7.22
CA VAL A 43 -34.10 -5.32 8.14
C VAL A 43 -33.66 -4.42 9.29
N PHE A 44 -32.58 -4.76 10.00
CA PHE A 44 -32.06 -3.92 11.08
C PHE A 44 -31.60 -2.56 10.57
N THR A 45 -31.02 -2.49 9.36
CA THR A 45 -30.66 -1.21 8.75
C THR A 45 -31.90 -0.35 8.52
N ALA A 46 -32.96 -0.90 7.93
CA ALA A 46 -34.20 -0.18 7.70
C ALA A 46 -34.84 0.30 9.01
N LEU A 47 -34.83 -0.51 10.08
CA LEU A 47 -35.32 -0.12 11.40
C LEU A 47 -34.46 0.98 12.04
N THR A 48 -33.13 0.89 11.94
CA THR A 48 -32.23 1.94 12.42
C THR A 48 -32.42 3.24 11.64
N VAL A 49 -32.54 3.16 10.32
CA VAL A 49 -32.81 4.31 9.44
C VAL A 49 -34.15 4.95 9.81
N MET A 50 -35.21 4.16 9.99
CA MET A 50 -36.52 4.63 10.44
C MET A 50 -36.40 5.40 11.77
N LEU A 51 -35.73 4.82 12.77
CA LEU A 51 -35.53 5.47 14.07
C LEU A 51 -34.74 6.77 13.93
N LEU A 52 -33.67 6.79 13.13
CA LEU A 52 -32.85 7.97 12.90
C LEU A 52 -33.63 9.08 12.20
N VAL A 53 -34.49 8.75 11.23
CA VAL A 53 -35.37 9.72 10.56
C VAL A 53 -36.33 10.35 11.57
N VAL A 54 -36.99 9.54 12.40
CA VAL A 54 -37.91 10.05 13.45
C VAL A 54 -37.18 10.99 14.40
N LEU A 55 -36.03 10.57 14.93
CA LEU A 55 -35.23 11.36 15.86
C LEU A 55 -34.73 12.66 15.22
N ALA A 56 -34.22 12.58 13.98
CA ALA A 56 -33.69 13.75 13.27
C ALA A 56 -34.79 14.79 13.02
N ILE A 57 -35.97 14.39 12.54
CA ILE A 57 -37.07 15.31 12.26
C ILE A 57 -37.63 15.91 13.54
N HIS A 58 -37.86 15.09 14.57
CA HIS A 58 -38.41 15.58 15.83
C HIS A 58 -37.47 16.59 16.50
N PHE A 59 -36.18 16.27 16.52
CA PHE A 59 -35.15 17.16 17.05
C PHE A 59 -35.04 18.44 16.23
N ALA A 60 -34.98 18.34 14.90
CA ALA A 60 -34.88 19.48 14.01
C ALA A 60 -36.08 20.45 14.18
N ARG A 61 -37.32 19.93 14.22
CA ARG A 61 -38.52 20.75 14.49
C ARG A 61 -38.50 21.40 15.87
N SER A 62 -38.09 20.66 16.90
CA SER A 62 -38.01 21.21 18.26
C SER A 62 -36.99 22.35 18.37
N ALA A 63 -35.96 22.33 17.52
CA ALA A 63 -34.94 23.36 17.42
C ALA A 63 -35.33 24.50 16.45
N GLY A 64 -36.41 24.37 15.68
CA GLY A 64 -36.75 25.34 14.64
C GLY A 64 -35.80 25.32 13.43
N LEU A 65 -35.25 24.14 13.09
CA LEU A 65 -34.32 23.95 11.98
C LEU A 65 -34.72 22.80 11.05
N VAL A 66 -34.07 22.78 9.88
CA VAL A 66 -33.87 21.55 9.09
C VAL A 66 -32.70 20.78 9.72
N ALA A 67 -32.75 19.43 9.66
CA ALA A 67 -31.79 18.58 10.33
C ALA A 67 -30.33 18.88 9.94
N ALA A 68 -29.58 19.47 10.88
CA ALA A 68 -28.20 19.90 10.67
C ALA A 68 -27.20 18.73 10.49
N LEU A 69 -27.56 17.51 10.89
CA LEU A 69 -26.80 16.30 10.60
C LEU A 69 -27.77 15.19 10.20
N TRP A 70 -27.83 14.85 8.91
CA TRP A 70 -28.71 13.78 8.45
C TRP A 70 -27.99 12.43 8.46
N GLY A 71 -28.06 11.75 9.60
CA GLY A 71 -27.29 10.52 9.79
C GLY A 71 -27.88 9.27 9.15
N ALA A 72 -29.19 9.26 8.86
CA ALA A 72 -29.91 8.10 8.36
C ALA A 72 -29.32 7.59 7.03
N ASN A 73 -29.07 8.50 6.08
CA ASN A 73 -28.54 8.13 4.76
C ASN A 73 -27.08 7.69 4.84
N GLY A 74 -26.28 8.30 5.73
CA GLY A 74 -24.91 7.88 5.98
C GLY A 74 -24.82 6.42 6.47
N VAL A 75 -25.71 6.01 7.39
CA VAL A 75 -25.84 4.61 7.84
C VAL A 75 -26.29 3.71 6.70
N ALA A 76 -27.35 4.08 5.97
CA ALA A 76 -27.89 3.30 4.86
C ALA A 76 -26.83 3.02 3.80
N VAL A 77 -26.12 4.06 3.34
CA VAL A 77 -25.05 3.97 2.33
C VAL A 77 -23.90 3.09 2.82
N ALA A 78 -23.41 3.29 4.04
CA ALA A 78 -22.31 2.47 4.57
C ALA A 78 -22.68 0.98 4.65
N VAL A 79 -23.85 0.65 5.19
CA VAL A 79 -24.24 -0.74 5.37
C VAL A 79 -24.53 -1.41 4.03
N TRP A 80 -25.16 -0.70 3.09
CA TRP A 80 -25.44 -1.22 1.75
C TRP A 80 -24.16 -1.52 0.98
N LEU A 81 -23.22 -0.57 0.94
CA LEU A 81 -21.94 -0.74 0.24
C LEU A 81 -21.12 -1.92 0.79
N ARG A 82 -21.22 -2.20 2.09
CA ARG A 82 -20.50 -3.31 2.73
C ARG A 82 -21.13 -4.68 2.51
N ASN A 83 -22.42 -4.75 2.23
CA ASN A 83 -23.18 -6.00 2.18
C ASN A 83 -23.73 -6.33 0.79
N THR A 84 -23.24 -5.68 -0.26
CA THR A 84 -23.68 -5.92 -1.64
C THR A 84 -23.46 -7.38 -2.05
N ARG A 85 -24.53 -8.05 -2.52
CA ARG A 85 -24.54 -9.49 -2.86
C ARG A 85 -25.21 -9.81 -4.20
N GLY A 86 -25.33 -8.80 -5.07
CA GLY A 86 -25.95 -8.92 -6.38
C GLY A 86 -27.27 -8.15 -6.50
N PRO A 87 -27.86 -8.10 -7.71
CA PRO A 87 -28.94 -7.15 -8.04
C PRO A 87 -30.22 -7.42 -7.26
N LEU A 88 -30.59 -8.68 -7.01
CA LEU A 88 -31.80 -9.01 -6.25
C LEU A 88 -31.66 -8.64 -4.77
N TYR A 89 -30.48 -8.85 -4.18
CA TYR A 89 -30.22 -8.42 -2.80
C TYR A 89 -30.29 -6.90 -2.68
N ASP A 90 -29.72 -6.18 -3.65
CA ASP A 90 -29.79 -4.72 -3.70
C ASP A 90 -31.23 -4.22 -3.84
N LEU A 91 -32.04 -4.87 -4.66
CA LEU A 91 -33.45 -4.52 -4.81
C LEU A 91 -34.24 -4.74 -3.51
N CYS A 92 -34.02 -5.86 -2.82
CA CYS A 92 -34.62 -6.10 -1.51
C CYS A 92 -34.13 -5.10 -0.44
N PHE A 93 -32.83 -4.81 -0.42
CA PHE A 93 -32.24 -3.85 0.51
C PHE A 93 -32.83 -2.46 0.30
N GLY A 94 -32.84 -2.00 -0.96
CA GLY A 94 -33.44 -0.73 -1.35
C GLY A 94 -34.92 -0.67 -0.99
N SER A 95 -35.69 -1.72 -1.27
CA SER A 95 -37.13 -1.76 -0.96
C SER A 95 -37.40 -1.66 0.54
N LEU A 96 -36.61 -2.35 1.38
CA LEU A 96 -36.73 -2.23 2.84
C LEU A 96 -36.35 -0.83 3.34
N LEU A 97 -35.35 -0.19 2.73
CA LEU A 97 -35.03 1.20 3.04
C LEU A 97 -36.16 2.16 2.66
N VAL A 98 -36.82 1.97 1.51
CA VAL A 98 -38.01 2.76 1.13
C VAL A 98 -39.06 2.68 2.24
N VAL A 99 -39.38 1.45 2.69
CA VAL A 99 -40.38 1.23 3.75
C VAL A 99 -39.94 1.86 5.07
N GLY A 100 -38.67 1.69 5.47
CA GLY A 100 -38.14 2.25 6.71
C GLY A 100 -38.15 3.78 6.72
N ILE A 101 -37.75 4.42 5.62
CA ILE A 101 -37.76 5.88 5.48
C ILE A 101 -39.20 6.39 5.47
N ALA A 102 -40.07 5.82 4.64
CA ALA A 102 -41.48 6.25 4.56
C ALA A 102 -42.20 6.10 5.91
N ALA A 103 -41.97 4.99 6.63
CA ALA A 103 -42.50 4.79 7.97
C ALA A 103 -41.94 5.84 8.95
N GLY A 104 -40.64 6.15 8.88
CA GLY A 104 -40.00 7.16 9.71
C GLY A 104 -40.57 8.56 9.49
N GLU A 105 -40.77 8.96 8.23
CA GLU A 105 -41.39 10.23 7.86
C GLU A 105 -42.82 10.36 8.41
N LEU A 106 -43.62 9.30 8.26
CA LEU A 106 -45.00 9.26 8.78
C LEU A 106 -45.05 9.28 10.31
N LEU A 107 -44.18 8.51 10.98
CA LEU A 107 -44.07 8.51 12.45
C LEU A 107 -43.58 9.84 12.99
N ALA A 108 -42.78 10.58 12.22
CA ALA A 108 -42.40 11.95 12.54
C ALA A 108 -43.55 12.96 12.33
N GLY A 109 -44.70 12.53 11.80
CA GLY A 109 -45.89 13.35 11.62
C GLY A 109 -45.91 14.18 10.33
N ASN A 110 -45.13 13.82 9.31
CA ASN A 110 -45.25 14.43 7.98
C ASN A 110 -46.55 13.96 7.28
N SER A 111 -47.13 14.82 6.44
CA SER A 111 -48.30 14.46 5.63
C SER A 111 -47.96 13.38 4.61
N TYR A 112 -48.96 12.63 4.12
CA TYR A 112 -48.72 11.55 3.15
C TYR A 112 -47.96 12.01 1.91
N LEU A 113 -48.30 13.20 1.39
CA LEU A 113 -47.63 13.78 0.22
C LEU A 113 -46.16 14.11 0.52
N LEU A 114 -45.90 14.80 1.63
CA LEU A 114 -44.56 15.24 2.00
C LEU A 114 -43.66 14.04 2.36
N SER A 115 -44.21 13.04 3.06
CA SER A 115 -43.55 11.76 3.34
C SER A 115 -43.17 11.02 2.05
N ALA A 116 -44.06 10.97 1.05
CA ALA A 116 -43.75 10.36 -0.23
C ALA A 116 -42.62 11.08 -0.97
N ILE A 117 -42.68 12.42 -1.02
CA ILE A 117 -41.65 13.23 -1.68
C ILE A 117 -40.28 13.07 -1.00
N PHE A 118 -40.22 13.18 0.33
CA PHE A 118 -38.96 13.03 1.06
C PHE A 118 -38.42 11.61 1.03
N THR A 119 -39.29 10.59 0.98
CA THR A 119 -38.84 9.21 0.75
C THR A 119 -38.17 9.09 -0.61
N VAL A 120 -38.77 9.65 -1.67
CA VAL A 120 -38.18 9.65 -3.02
C VAL A 120 -36.85 10.41 -3.04
N ALA A 121 -36.78 11.60 -2.44
CA ALA A 121 -35.56 12.39 -2.37
C ALA A 121 -34.43 11.64 -1.64
N ASN A 122 -34.70 11.06 -0.46
CA ASN A 122 -33.71 10.27 0.27
C ASN A 122 -33.25 9.03 -0.53
N MET A 123 -34.15 8.37 -1.25
CA MET A 123 -33.79 7.21 -2.07
C MET A 123 -32.97 7.58 -3.31
N ILE A 124 -33.24 8.74 -3.94
CA ILE A 124 -32.39 9.28 -5.01
C ILE A 124 -30.96 9.46 -4.50
N GLU A 125 -30.80 10.05 -3.32
CA GLU A 125 -29.49 10.24 -2.69
C GLU A 125 -28.80 8.92 -2.36
N ILE A 126 -29.47 8.00 -1.64
CA ILE A 126 -28.88 6.74 -1.20
C ILE A 126 -28.48 5.88 -2.41
N VAL A 127 -29.39 5.71 -3.38
CA VAL A 127 -29.11 4.92 -4.58
C VAL A 127 -28.04 5.60 -5.43
N GLY A 128 -28.11 6.93 -5.59
CA GLY A 128 -27.09 7.71 -6.28
C GLY A 128 -25.72 7.53 -5.65
N ALA A 129 -25.63 7.62 -4.31
CA ALA A 129 -24.40 7.43 -3.55
C ALA A 129 -23.83 6.01 -3.75
N VAL A 130 -24.69 4.98 -3.70
CA VAL A 130 -24.27 3.59 -3.93
C VAL A 130 -23.77 3.36 -5.36
N LEU A 131 -24.47 3.90 -6.36
CA LEU A 131 -24.08 3.78 -7.77
C LEU A 131 -22.79 4.52 -8.08
N LEU A 132 -22.65 5.76 -7.58
CA LEU A 132 -21.44 6.57 -7.73
C LEU A 132 -20.25 5.92 -7.02
N ALA A 133 -20.44 5.39 -5.81
CA ALA A 133 -19.41 4.62 -5.10
C ALA A 133 -18.94 3.42 -5.92
N ARG A 134 -19.86 2.63 -6.47
CA ARG A 134 -19.51 1.46 -7.30
C ARG A 134 -18.80 1.84 -8.59
N ARG A 135 -19.15 3.00 -9.18
CA ARG A 135 -18.57 3.47 -10.44
C ARG A 135 -17.20 4.11 -10.26
N PHE A 136 -17.06 5.00 -9.27
CA PHE A 136 -15.90 5.86 -9.11
C PHE A 136 -14.99 5.46 -7.95
N ALA A 137 -15.50 4.77 -6.92
CA ALA A 137 -14.74 4.31 -5.76
C ALA A 137 -14.89 2.79 -5.49
N PRO A 138 -14.64 1.91 -6.48
CA PRO A 138 -15.02 0.49 -6.42
C PRO A 138 -14.34 -0.31 -5.29
N THR A 139 -13.15 0.12 -4.85
CA THR A 139 -12.41 -0.55 -3.76
C THR A 139 -12.87 -0.12 -2.37
N LEU A 140 -13.58 1.01 -2.27
CA LEU A 140 -13.98 1.64 -0.99
C LEU A 140 -12.82 1.82 0.01
N ASN A 141 -11.58 1.88 -0.49
CA ASN A 141 -10.39 1.96 0.34
C ASN A 141 -10.11 3.40 0.77
N LEU A 142 -10.70 3.81 1.89
CA LEU A 142 -10.46 5.12 2.50
C LEU A 142 -9.03 5.28 3.05
N ALA A 143 -8.27 4.19 3.17
CA ALA A 143 -6.86 4.19 3.54
C ALA A 143 -5.90 4.43 2.35
N SER A 144 -6.38 5.10 1.32
CA SER A 144 -5.59 5.65 0.21
C SER A 144 -6.14 7.02 -0.12
N VAL A 145 -5.27 7.95 -0.51
CA VAL A 145 -5.70 9.32 -0.81
C VAL A 145 -6.67 9.32 -2.00
N ASP A 146 -6.36 8.58 -3.05
CA ASP A 146 -7.23 8.44 -4.23
C ASP A 146 -8.61 7.87 -3.85
N GLY A 147 -8.65 6.78 -3.06
CA GLY A 147 -9.89 6.17 -2.62
C GLY A 147 -10.73 7.08 -1.73
N ALA A 148 -10.11 7.81 -0.79
CA ALA A 148 -10.79 8.76 0.08
C ALA A 148 -11.33 9.97 -0.71
N CYS A 149 -10.53 10.55 -1.61
CA CYS A 149 -10.96 11.66 -2.47
C CYS A 149 -12.14 11.28 -3.35
N ARG A 150 -12.09 10.11 -4.02
CA ARG A 150 -13.19 9.62 -4.86
C ARG A 150 -14.45 9.38 -4.05
N PHE A 151 -14.32 8.79 -2.86
CA PHE A 151 -15.47 8.57 -1.98
C PHE A 151 -16.10 9.89 -1.54
N LEU A 152 -15.32 10.83 -1.00
CA LEU A 152 -15.84 12.12 -0.56
C LEU A 152 -16.47 12.90 -1.72
N ALA A 153 -15.78 13.03 -2.85
CA ALA A 153 -16.27 13.80 -4.00
C ALA A 153 -17.56 13.19 -4.57
N SER A 154 -17.56 11.89 -4.90
CA SER A 154 -18.69 11.27 -5.61
C SER A 154 -19.84 10.87 -4.68
N VAL A 155 -19.54 10.32 -3.50
CA VAL A 155 -20.54 9.73 -2.61
C VAL A 155 -21.08 10.75 -1.62
N ALA A 156 -20.19 11.54 -1.00
CA ALA A 156 -20.61 12.49 0.04
C ALA A 156 -21.08 13.84 -0.53
N PHE A 157 -20.39 14.41 -1.52
CA PHE A 157 -20.71 15.75 -2.01
C PHE A 157 -21.63 15.77 -3.24
N VAL A 158 -21.40 14.91 -4.22
CA VAL A 158 -22.19 14.90 -5.47
C VAL A 158 -23.53 14.20 -5.30
N ALA A 159 -23.59 13.06 -4.61
CA ALA A 159 -24.82 12.27 -4.52
C ALA A 159 -26.03 13.00 -3.89
N PRO A 160 -25.87 13.87 -2.87
CA PRO A 160 -27.00 14.60 -2.29
C PRO A 160 -27.59 15.71 -3.18
N ILE A 161 -26.89 16.17 -4.21
CA ILE A 161 -27.31 17.35 -5.00
C ILE A 161 -28.70 17.16 -5.63
N PRO A 162 -29.01 16.06 -6.34
CA PRO A 162 -30.33 15.89 -6.94
C PRO A 162 -31.45 15.81 -5.90
N ALA A 163 -31.19 15.16 -4.76
CA ALA A 163 -32.16 15.06 -3.67
C ALA A 163 -32.44 16.41 -3.02
N ALA A 164 -31.40 17.23 -2.81
CA ALA A 164 -31.54 18.59 -2.29
C ALA A 164 -32.38 19.47 -3.22
N LEU A 165 -32.20 19.36 -4.54
CA LEU A 165 -33.02 20.07 -5.53
C LEU A 165 -34.49 19.65 -5.47
N VAL A 166 -34.77 18.35 -5.42
CA VAL A 166 -36.13 17.82 -5.29
C VAL A 166 -36.78 18.31 -3.99
N ALA A 167 -36.07 18.22 -2.87
CA ALA A 167 -36.56 18.67 -1.57
C ALA A 167 -36.81 20.19 -1.54
N GLY A 168 -35.91 21.00 -2.11
CA GLY A 168 -36.05 22.45 -2.17
C GLY A 168 -37.26 22.89 -2.99
N VAL A 169 -37.46 22.31 -4.18
CA VAL A 169 -38.65 22.57 -5.01
C VAL A 169 -39.92 22.14 -4.28
N ALA A 170 -39.91 20.98 -3.64
CA ALA A 170 -41.07 20.50 -2.89
C ALA A 170 -41.45 21.44 -1.74
N LEU A 171 -40.48 21.86 -0.94
CA LEU A 171 -40.68 22.78 0.17
C LEU A 171 -41.17 24.16 -0.29
N ASN A 172 -40.68 24.65 -1.44
CA ASN A 172 -41.20 25.87 -2.06
C ASN A 172 -42.68 25.73 -2.45
N LEU A 173 -43.05 24.63 -3.10
CA LEU A 173 -44.42 24.39 -3.55
C LEU A 173 -45.40 24.16 -2.39
N THR A 174 -44.98 23.49 -1.31
CA THR A 174 -45.87 23.14 -0.20
C THR A 174 -45.90 24.17 0.93
N GLY A 175 -44.83 24.96 1.08
CA GLY A 175 -44.64 25.84 2.24
C GLY A 175 -44.09 27.22 1.89
N GLY A 176 -43.90 27.55 0.62
CA GLY A 176 -43.40 28.86 0.18
C GLY A 176 -41.94 29.14 0.56
N ALA A 177 -41.17 28.13 0.95
CA ALA A 177 -39.76 28.28 1.32
C ALA A 177 -38.92 28.77 0.13
N ASP A 178 -37.88 29.56 0.39
CA ASP A 178 -36.90 29.89 -0.64
C ASP A 178 -36.18 28.61 -1.12
N ILE A 179 -36.12 28.43 -2.45
CA ILE A 179 -35.56 27.21 -3.04
C ILE A 179 -34.07 27.10 -2.73
N LEU A 180 -33.33 28.20 -2.83
CA LEU A 180 -31.88 28.18 -2.65
C LEU A 180 -31.53 27.88 -1.19
N ASP A 181 -32.21 28.52 -0.25
CA ASP A 181 -31.99 28.30 1.18
C ASP A 181 -32.34 26.85 1.58
N ALA A 182 -33.44 26.32 1.04
CA ALA A 182 -33.85 24.93 1.27
C ALA A 182 -32.83 23.94 0.70
N VAL A 183 -32.36 24.17 -0.54
CA VAL A 183 -31.34 23.34 -1.18
C VAL A 183 -30.03 23.37 -0.39
N GLN A 184 -29.56 24.54 0.02
CA GLN A 184 -28.32 24.68 0.78
C GLN A 184 -28.41 23.94 2.12
N THR A 185 -29.45 24.20 2.88
CA THR A 185 -29.63 23.62 4.22
C THR A 185 -29.74 22.09 4.15
N TRP A 186 -30.47 21.58 3.15
CA TRP A 186 -30.57 20.14 2.91
C TRP A 186 -29.23 19.53 2.51
N TRP A 187 -28.55 20.13 1.52
CA TRP A 187 -27.31 19.60 0.97
C TRP A 187 -26.22 19.49 2.02
N PHE A 188 -25.97 20.53 2.82
CA PHE A 188 -24.91 20.50 3.84
C PHE A 188 -25.15 19.44 4.91
N GLY A 189 -26.38 19.30 5.41
CA GLY A 189 -26.73 18.32 6.44
C GLY A 189 -26.56 16.87 5.96
N HIS A 190 -26.95 16.60 4.72
CA HIS A 190 -26.83 15.29 4.08
C HIS A 190 -25.40 14.96 3.67
N ALA A 191 -24.70 15.90 3.03
CA ALA A 191 -23.31 15.73 2.61
C ALA A 191 -22.39 15.48 3.80
N LEU A 192 -22.56 16.23 4.90
CA LEU A 192 -21.83 16.00 6.14
C LEU A 192 -22.18 14.64 6.77
N GLY A 193 -23.46 14.29 6.80
CA GLY A 193 -23.94 12.99 7.30
C GLY A 193 -23.27 11.82 6.58
N ILE A 194 -23.22 11.83 5.24
CA ILE A 194 -22.53 10.80 4.47
C ILE A 194 -21.01 10.89 4.68
N ALA A 195 -20.41 12.07 4.58
CA ALA A 195 -18.96 12.25 4.71
C ALA A 195 -18.40 11.71 6.03
N VAL A 196 -19.16 11.82 7.13
CA VAL A 196 -18.72 11.40 8.45
C VAL A 196 -19.18 9.99 8.77
N ILE A 197 -20.49 9.72 8.68
CA ILE A 197 -21.07 8.44 9.12
C ILE A 197 -20.76 7.34 8.12
N ALA A 198 -20.89 7.61 6.81
CA ALA A 198 -20.62 6.58 5.83
C ALA A 198 -19.12 6.24 5.79
N SER A 199 -18.24 7.25 5.91
CA SER A 199 -16.80 7.04 6.02
C SER A 199 -16.42 6.20 7.24
N PHE A 200 -17.00 6.47 8.41
CA PHE A 200 -16.83 5.62 9.59
C PHE A 200 -17.29 4.19 9.33
N GLY A 201 -18.52 4.03 8.84
CA GLY A 201 -19.12 2.73 8.56
C GLY A 201 -18.28 1.91 7.57
N VAL A 202 -17.77 2.50 6.50
CA VAL A 202 -16.90 1.83 5.51
C VAL A 202 -15.51 1.53 6.09
N SER A 203 -14.94 2.42 6.91
CA SER A 203 -13.62 2.22 7.52
C SER A 203 -13.58 1.08 8.56
N LEU A 204 -14.72 0.66 9.11
CA LEU A 204 -14.81 -0.35 10.15
C LEU A 204 -14.57 -1.78 9.60
N THR A 205 -13.31 -2.20 9.50
CA THR A 205 -12.92 -3.54 9.02
C THR A 205 -12.49 -4.48 10.16
N ARG A 206 -12.49 -5.79 9.92
CA ARG A 206 -11.99 -6.79 10.91
C ARG A 206 -10.54 -6.55 11.31
N ARG A 207 -9.72 -5.99 10.41
CA ARG A 207 -8.32 -5.64 10.68
C ARG A 207 -8.22 -4.59 11.79
N HIS A 208 -9.19 -3.69 11.94
CA HIS A 208 -9.20 -2.66 12.97
C HIS A 208 -9.66 -3.16 14.35
N LEU A 209 -10.48 -4.21 14.39
CA LEU A 209 -10.87 -4.86 15.65
C LEU A 209 -9.68 -5.51 16.37
N THR A 210 -8.52 -5.65 15.71
CA THR A 210 -7.28 -6.12 16.34
C THR A 210 -6.72 -5.14 17.37
N ILE A 211 -7.13 -3.87 17.36
CA ILE A 211 -6.80 -2.91 18.43
C ILE A 211 -7.34 -3.39 19.78
N LEU A 212 -8.50 -4.05 19.79
CA LEU A 212 -9.11 -4.60 21.01
C LEU A 212 -8.28 -5.75 21.60
N VAL A 213 -7.36 -6.33 20.84
CA VAL A 213 -6.47 -7.40 21.31
C VAL A 213 -5.33 -6.84 22.16
N ASN A 214 -4.89 -5.59 21.92
CA ASN A 214 -3.82 -4.97 22.68
C ASN A 214 -4.38 -3.95 23.68
N PRO A 215 -4.41 -4.25 25.00
CA PRO A 215 -5.05 -3.39 26.00
C PRO A 215 -4.42 -2.00 26.08
N TRP A 216 -3.11 -1.88 25.84
CA TRP A 216 -2.44 -0.57 25.87
C TRP A 216 -2.86 0.34 24.73
N ARG A 217 -3.02 -0.21 23.52
CA ARG A 217 -3.54 0.57 22.39
C ARG A 217 -4.99 0.96 22.59
N LEU A 218 -5.79 0.12 23.24
CA LEU A 218 -7.17 0.44 23.59
C LEU A 218 -7.23 1.60 24.60
N ILE A 219 -6.39 1.58 25.64
CA ILE A 219 -6.28 2.67 26.61
C ILE A 219 -5.83 3.97 25.92
N GLU A 220 -4.81 3.92 25.05
CA GLU A 220 -4.35 5.08 24.29
C GLU A 220 -5.47 5.66 23.41
N ALA A 221 -6.24 4.79 22.74
CA ALA A 221 -7.38 5.21 21.91
C ALA A 221 -8.47 5.86 22.77
N ALA A 222 -8.84 5.24 23.88
CA ALA A 222 -9.84 5.77 24.80
C ALA A 222 -9.40 7.12 25.38
N ALA A 223 -8.13 7.26 25.79
CA ALA A 223 -7.58 8.50 26.32
C ALA A 223 -7.61 9.64 25.27
N LEU A 224 -7.20 9.36 24.03
CA LEU A 224 -7.24 10.37 22.97
C LEU A 224 -8.66 10.76 22.57
N MET A 225 -9.60 9.81 22.54
CA MET A 225 -11.02 10.11 22.28
C MET A 225 -11.66 10.90 23.42
N ALA A 226 -11.30 10.59 24.67
CA ALA A 226 -11.75 11.35 25.85
C ALA A 226 -11.20 12.78 25.84
N LEU A 227 -9.91 12.95 25.52
CA LEU A 227 -9.29 14.27 25.39
C LEU A 227 -9.95 15.10 24.28
N LEU A 228 -10.20 14.49 23.12
CA LEU A 228 -10.94 15.14 22.03
C LEU A 228 -12.34 15.54 22.46
N THR A 229 -13.05 14.65 23.15
CA THR A 229 -14.41 14.90 23.66
C THR A 229 -14.39 16.09 24.63
N GLY A 230 -13.44 16.13 25.57
CA GLY A 230 -13.26 17.27 26.48
C GLY A 230 -12.96 18.57 25.75
N ALA A 231 -12.10 18.55 24.74
CA ALA A 231 -11.81 19.72 23.90
C ALA A 231 -13.05 20.20 23.12
N CYS A 232 -13.86 19.28 22.60
CA CYS A 232 -15.13 19.60 21.93
C CYS A 232 -16.16 20.19 22.91
N ILE A 233 -16.27 19.65 24.12
CA ILE A 233 -17.17 20.21 25.15
C ILE A 233 -16.74 21.63 25.50
N PHE A 234 -15.44 21.86 25.74
CA PHE A 234 -14.92 23.19 25.99
C PHE A 234 -15.21 24.15 24.82
N ALA A 235 -14.87 23.75 23.58
CA ALA A 235 -14.99 24.62 22.41
C ALA A 235 -16.45 24.92 22.01
N TYR A 236 -17.37 23.95 22.15
CA TYR A 236 -18.73 24.06 21.61
C TYR A 236 -19.82 24.29 22.66
N PHE A 237 -19.51 24.10 23.96
CA PHE A 237 -20.47 24.31 25.04
C PHE A 237 -20.05 25.37 26.06
N GLN A 238 -18.75 25.64 26.22
CA GLN A 238 -18.26 26.54 27.28
C GLN A 238 -17.63 27.83 26.75
N SER A 239 -16.97 27.78 25.58
CA SER A 239 -16.25 28.92 25.04
C SER A 239 -17.16 29.84 24.20
N PRO A 240 -17.22 31.15 24.49
CA PRO A 240 -17.93 32.13 23.67
C PRO A 240 -17.14 32.55 22.42
N THR A 241 -15.84 32.21 22.36
CA THR A 241 -14.96 32.56 21.24
C THR A 241 -14.93 31.46 20.19
N PRO A 242 -14.68 31.79 18.90
CA PRO A 242 -14.64 30.84 17.80
C PRO A 242 -13.39 29.95 17.76
N VAL A 243 -13.14 29.22 18.85
CA VAL A 243 -11.98 28.33 19.02
C VAL A 243 -12.21 26.90 18.52
N GLY A 244 -13.17 26.70 17.59
CA GLY A 244 -13.47 25.38 17.04
C GLY A 244 -12.28 24.67 16.39
N PHE A 245 -11.28 25.42 15.94
CA PHE A 245 -10.02 24.89 15.40
C PHE A 245 -9.12 24.18 16.44
N VAL A 246 -9.41 24.31 17.75
CA VAL A 246 -8.64 23.63 18.82
C VAL A 246 -8.69 22.11 18.71
N VAL A 247 -9.70 21.56 18.01
CA VAL A 247 -9.81 20.12 17.77
C VAL A 247 -8.84 19.62 16.70
N VAL A 248 -8.32 20.49 15.82
CA VAL A 248 -7.48 20.10 14.67
C VAL A 248 -6.15 19.46 15.10
N PRO A 249 -5.37 20.02 16.05
CA PRO A 249 -4.16 19.36 16.53
C PRO A 249 -4.42 17.96 17.12
N LEU A 250 -5.54 17.78 17.83
CA LEU A 250 -5.94 16.48 18.37
C LEU A 250 -6.32 15.50 17.27
N LEU A 251 -7.03 15.96 16.24
CA LEU A 251 -7.36 15.15 15.07
C LEU A 251 -6.11 14.73 14.30
N ILE A 252 -5.10 15.60 14.16
CA ILE A 252 -3.80 15.26 13.57
C ILE A 252 -3.08 14.21 14.42
N LEU A 253 -3.07 14.36 15.75
CA LEU A 253 -2.48 13.37 16.65
C LEU A 253 -3.18 12.01 16.54
N ILE A 254 -4.52 12.00 16.45
CA ILE A 254 -5.31 10.80 16.23
C ILE A 254 -5.01 10.18 14.86
N ALA A 255 -4.86 10.99 13.80
CA ALA A 255 -4.43 10.51 12.48
C ALA A 255 -3.03 9.85 12.53
N ALA A 256 -2.12 10.46 13.28
CA ALA A 256 -0.76 9.96 13.49
C ALA A 256 -0.71 8.65 14.29
N ARG A 257 -1.68 8.39 15.18
CA ARG A 257 -1.71 7.19 16.03
C ARG A 257 -2.61 6.08 15.52
N PHE A 258 -3.80 6.42 15.05
CA PHE A 258 -4.87 5.47 14.72
C PHE A 258 -5.34 5.54 13.26
N ARG A 259 -4.66 6.35 12.44
CA ARG A 259 -4.89 6.44 10.98
C ARG A 259 -6.37 6.72 10.67
N VAL A 260 -6.88 6.18 9.56
CA VAL A 260 -8.21 6.48 9.04
C VAL A 260 -9.31 6.15 10.04
N MET A 261 -9.23 5.01 10.73
CA MET A 261 -10.27 4.61 11.69
C MET A 261 -10.36 5.61 12.85
N GLY A 262 -9.22 5.98 13.43
CA GLY A 262 -9.20 6.98 14.49
C GLY A 262 -9.85 8.29 14.04
N VAL A 263 -9.50 8.77 12.85
CA VAL A 263 -10.05 10.03 12.33
C VAL A 263 -11.54 9.92 12.03
N THR A 264 -12.04 8.84 11.43
CA THR A 264 -13.48 8.71 11.16
C THR A 264 -14.32 8.65 12.44
N THR A 265 -13.83 7.99 13.50
CA THR A 265 -14.47 8.04 14.83
C THR A 265 -14.38 9.42 15.46
N ALA A 266 -13.23 10.07 15.37
CA ALA A 266 -13.05 11.41 15.90
C ALA A 266 -13.95 12.44 15.21
N LEU A 267 -14.12 12.33 13.88
CA LEU A 267 -15.02 13.17 13.10
C LEU A 267 -16.49 12.96 13.49
N LEU A 268 -16.90 11.73 13.84
CA LEU A 268 -18.24 11.48 14.40
C LEU A 268 -18.44 12.26 15.71
N ILE A 269 -17.49 12.16 16.64
CA ILE A 269 -17.55 12.87 17.93
C ILE A 269 -17.60 14.38 17.71
N VAL A 270 -16.69 14.91 16.88
CA VAL A 270 -16.62 16.34 16.57
C VAL A 270 -17.93 16.81 15.95
N SER A 271 -18.49 16.09 14.96
CA SER A 271 -19.73 16.49 14.28
C SER A 271 -20.93 16.47 15.23
N LEU A 272 -21.07 15.43 16.05
CA LEU A 272 -22.18 15.31 17.00
C LEU A 272 -22.14 16.40 18.07
N LEU A 273 -20.96 16.70 18.63
CA LEU A 273 -20.81 17.73 19.67
C LEU A 273 -20.88 19.15 19.10
N ALA A 274 -20.31 19.38 17.92
CA ALA A 274 -20.40 20.65 17.21
C ALA A 274 -21.85 21.07 16.94
N ILE A 275 -22.62 20.13 16.37
CA ILE A 275 -24.01 20.38 15.97
C ILE A 275 -24.91 20.36 17.20
N GLY A 276 -24.69 19.42 18.13
CA GLY A 276 -25.43 19.35 19.38
C GLY A 276 -25.27 20.62 20.24
N GLY A 277 -24.06 21.16 20.36
CA GLY A 277 -23.80 22.42 21.08
C GLY A 277 -24.53 23.59 20.44
N THR A 278 -24.45 23.69 19.12
CA THR A 278 -25.14 24.75 18.35
C THR A 278 -26.64 24.72 18.55
N VAL A 279 -27.26 23.54 18.41
CA VAL A 279 -28.70 23.37 18.58
C VAL A 279 -29.13 23.63 20.03
N ALA A 280 -28.29 23.28 21.00
CA ALA A 280 -28.52 23.61 22.41
C ALA A 280 -28.34 25.10 22.74
N GLY A 281 -28.04 25.95 21.75
CA GLY A 281 -27.86 27.39 21.92
C GLY A 281 -26.48 27.79 22.45
N TYR A 282 -25.53 26.87 22.46
CA TYR A 282 -24.14 27.11 22.81
C TYR A 282 -23.26 27.17 21.57
N GLY A 283 -22.00 27.55 21.80
CA GLY A 283 -20.96 27.44 20.79
C GLY A 283 -20.57 28.76 20.14
N PRO A 284 -19.59 28.69 19.26
CA PRO A 284 -18.79 29.85 18.87
C PRO A 284 -19.52 30.87 18.02
N TYR A 285 -20.60 30.46 17.36
CA TYR A 285 -21.33 31.30 16.39
C TYR A 285 -22.63 31.87 16.95
N VAL A 286 -22.95 31.61 18.22
CA VAL A 286 -24.19 32.09 18.86
C VAL A 286 -24.30 33.62 18.83
N SER A 287 -23.18 34.31 19.03
CA SER A 287 -23.10 35.78 18.98
C SER A 287 -22.95 36.34 17.56
N SER A 288 -22.56 35.50 16.59
CA SER A 288 -22.20 35.95 15.23
C SER A 288 -23.36 35.89 14.24
N ALA A 289 -24.35 35.02 14.46
CA ALA A 289 -25.54 34.90 13.62
C ALA A 289 -26.80 34.84 14.49
N PRO A 290 -27.87 35.58 14.16
CA PRO A 290 -29.10 35.56 14.94
C PRO A 290 -29.91 34.27 14.71
N GLU A 291 -29.89 33.74 13.49
CA GLU A 291 -30.65 32.56 13.11
C GLU A 291 -29.89 31.26 13.39
N LEU A 292 -30.60 30.28 13.95
CA LEU A 292 -29.99 28.99 14.28
C LEU A 292 -29.53 28.23 13.03
N ALA A 293 -30.15 28.47 11.86
CA ALA A 293 -29.82 27.78 10.61
C ALA A 293 -28.45 28.22 10.10
N GLN A 294 -28.19 29.52 10.16
CA GLN A 294 -26.90 30.10 9.83
C GLN A 294 -25.80 29.60 10.80
N ARG A 295 -26.09 29.51 12.10
CA ARG A 295 -25.14 28.94 13.08
C ARG A 295 -24.80 27.48 12.77
N ALA A 296 -25.81 26.68 12.45
CA ALA A 296 -25.63 25.28 12.07
C ALA A 296 -24.80 25.16 10.78
N LEU A 297 -25.07 25.99 9.78
CA LEU A 297 -24.30 26.05 8.54
C LEU A 297 -22.83 26.40 8.80
N MET A 298 -22.53 27.40 9.64
CA MET A 298 -21.15 27.74 9.99
C MET A 298 -20.42 26.58 10.70
N MET A 299 -21.11 25.83 11.57
CA MET A 299 -20.54 24.62 12.17
C MET A 299 -20.33 23.51 11.15
N GLN A 300 -21.28 23.27 10.24
CA GLN A 300 -21.13 22.29 9.17
C GLN A 300 -19.92 22.62 8.29
N LEU A 301 -19.77 23.89 7.89
CA LEU A 301 -18.61 24.38 7.13
C LEU A 301 -17.30 24.19 7.90
N MET A 302 -17.27 24.49 9.20
CA MET A 302 -16.10 24.26 10.04
C MET A 302 -15.70 22.78 10.06
N VAL A 303 -16.66 21.85 10.17
CA VAL A 303 -16.37 20.42 10.15
C VAL A 303 -15.93 19.97 8.76
N LEU A 304 -16.63 20.37 7.70
CA LEU A 304 -16.33 19.96 6.31
C LEU A 304 -15.00 20.52 5.80
N LEU A 305 -14.67 21.78 6.13
CA LEU A 305 -13.48 22.45 5.62
C LEU A 305 -12.31 22.39 6.59
N GLY A 306 -12.56 22.40 7.91
CA GLY A 306 -11.53 22.42 8.94
C GLY A 306 -11.13 21.04 9.46
N CYS A 307 -12.08 20.10 9.56
CA CYS A 307 -11.83 18.80 10.18
C CYS A 307 -11.77 17.65 9.18
N LEU A 308 -12.69 17.59 8.22
CA LEU A 308 -12.79 16.50 7.25
C LEU A 308 -11.51 16.28 6.42
N PRO A 309 -10.73 17.31 6.01
CA PRO A 309 -9.47 17.10 5.29
C PRO A 309 -8.44 16.26 6.08
N ILE A 310 -8.56 16.16 7.39
CA ILE A 310 -7.69 15.32 8.23
C ILE A 310 -7.88 13.83 7.91
N LEU A 311 -9.03 13.45 7.35
CA LEU A 311 -9.23 12.12 6.79
C LEU A 311 -8.24 11.83 5.66
N LEU A 312 -7.94 12.82 4.81
CA LEU A 312 -6.95 12.69 3.73
C LEU A 312 -5.53 12.61 4.30
N VAL A 313 -5.23 13.36 5.37
CA VAL A 313 -3.95 13.24 6.09
C VAL A 313 -3.78 11.83 6.66
N ALA A 314 -4.82 11.26 7.26
CA ALA A 314 -4.80 9.90 7.77
C ALA A 314 -4.62 8.86 6.66
N ALA A 315 -5.31 9.04 5.53
CA ALA A 315 -5.17 8.20 4.35
C ALA A 315 -3.74 8.24 3.78
N LEU A 316 -3.14 9.44 3.69
CA LEU A 316 -1.77 9.64 3.24
C LEU A 316 -0.76 8.94 4.16
N LEU A 317 -0.93 9.07 5.49
CA LEU A 317 -0.06 8.40 6.45
C LEU A 317 -0.15 6.87 6.34
N GLU A 318 -1.34 6.32 6.15
CA GLU A 318 -1.52 4.88 6.01
C GLU A 318 -0.97 4.35 4.67
N GLU A 319 -1.15 5.11 3.59
CA GLU A 319 -0.60 4.78 2.27
C GLU A 319 0.93 4.81 2.28
N ARG A 320 1.53 5.84 2.89
CA ARG A 320 2.98 5.94 3.09
C ARG A 320 3.53 4.72 3.84
N ASP A 321 2.87 4.31 4.93
CA ASP A 321 3.32 3.16 5.73
C ASP A 321 3.27 1.87 4.89
N ARG A 322 2.19 1.66 4.13
CA ARG A 322 2.05 0.51 3.23
C ARG A 322 3.14 0.49 2.15
N LEU A 323 3.46 1.64 1.57
CA LEU A 323 4.54 1.75 0.57
C LEU A 323 5.91 1.47 1.20
N SER A 324 6.16 1.99 2.40
CA SER A 324 7.40 1.74 3.16
C SER A 324 7.57 0.26 3.49
N GLU A 325 6.52 -0.42 3.96
CA GLU A 325 6.54 -1.85 4.25
C GLU A 325 6.80 -2.68 2.99
N ARG A 326 6.15 -2.34 1.86
CA ARG A 326 6.38 -3.01 0.58
C ARG A 326 7.81 -2.82 0.08
N ALA A 327 8.36 -1.62 0.21
CA ALA A 327 9.74 -1.32 -0.17
C ALA A 327 10.73 -2.14 0.68
N LYS A 328 10.56 -2.17 2.01
CA LYS A 328 11.39 -2.98 2.91
C LYS A 328 11.32 -4.48 2.59
N ALA A 329 10.12 -5.00 2.34
CA ALA A 329 9.94 -6.39 1.96
C ALA A 329 10.57 -6.70 0.58
N GLY A 330 10.51 -5.77 -0.37
CA GLY A 330 11.19 -5.89 -1.66
C GLY A 330 12.71 -5.91 -1.52
N GLN A 331 13.27 -4.99 -0.74
CA GLN A 331 14.71 -4.93 -0.44
C GLN A 331 15.21 -6.22 0.19
N LEU A 332 14.53 -6.72 1.23
CA LEU A 332 14.90 -7.97 1.90
C LEU A 332 14.87 -9.18 0.96
N ARG A 333 13.93 -9.22 0.00
CA ARG A 333 13.88 -10.28 -1.01
C ARG A 333 15.07 -10.19 -1.97
N ALA A 334 15.41 -8.99 -2.43
CA ALA A 334 16.56 -8.77 -3.31
C ALA A 334 17.89 -9.14 -2.63
N GLU A 335 18.07 -8.74 -1.37
CA GLU A 335 19.26 -9.09 -0.56
C GLU A 335 19.39 -10.60 -0.39
N ARG A 336 18.29 -11.30 -0.07
CA ARG A 336 18.27 -12.77 0.05
C ARG A 336 18.60 -13.46 -1.28
N ALA A 337 18.06 -12.96 -2.39
CA ALA A 337 18.36 -13.49 -3.71
C ALA A 337 19.84 -13.30 -4.08
N SER A 338 20.42 -12.12 -3.81
CA SER A 338 21.84 -11.85 -4.03
C SER A 338 22.73 -12.78 -3.18
N ALA A 339 22.40 -12.95 -1.90
CA ALA A 339 23.13 -13.86 -1.02
C ALA A 339 23.04 -15.32 -1.48
N ALA A 340 21.87 -15.77 -1.94
CA ALA A 340 21.68 -17.13 -2.46
C ALA A 340 22.48 -17.36 -3.76
N LYS A 341 22.44 -16.40 -4.70
CA LYS A 341 23.24 -16.42 -5.93
C LYS A 341 24.73 -16.54 -5.61
N SER A 342 25.21 -15.73 -4.66
CA SER A 342 26.62 -15.71 -4.27
C SER A 342 27.07 -17.05 -3.65
N ARG A 343 26.24 -17.67 -2.80
CA ARG A 343 26.51 -19.00 -2.24
C ARG A 343 26.51 -20.09 -3.31
N LEU A 344 25.56 -20.05 -4.24
CA LEU A 344 25.49 -21.01 -5.33
C LEU A 344 26.76 -20.95 -6.19
N LEU A 345 27.16 -19.75 -6.61
CA LEU A 345 28.38 -19.55 -7.40
C LEU A 345 29.63 -20.02 -6.65
N ALA A 346 29.71 -19.74 -5.34
CA ALA A 346 30.82 -20.22 -4.52
C ALA A 346 30.89 -21.76 -4.44
N ASN A 347 29.74 -22.42 -4.25
CA ASN A 347 29.67 -23.87 -4.21
C ASN A 347 30.05 -24.49 -5.56
N VAL A 348 29.50 -23.96 -6.67
CA VAL A 348 29.81 -24.41 -8.03
C VAL A 348 31.30 -24.26 -8.34
N ALA A 349 31.93 -23.14 -7.95
CA ALA A 349 33.37 -22.95 -8.15
C ALA A 349 34.21 -23.99 -7.38
N HIS A 350 33.83 -24.30 -6.14
CA HIS A 350 34.49 -25.35 -5.36
C HIS A 350 34.32 -26.75 -5.96
N GLU A 351 33.12 -27.07 -6.44
CA GLU A 351 32.82 -28.36 -7.05
C GLU A 351 33.48 -28.56 -8.42
N ILE A 352 33.73 -27.49 -9.17
CA ILE A 352 34.49 -27.52 -10.44
C ILE A 352 35.99 -27.70 -10.19
N LYS A 353 36.54 -27.06 -9.14
CA LYS A 353 37.99 -27.08 -8.86
C LYS A 353 38.53 -28.50 -8.66
N SER A 354 37.79 -29.36 -7.95
CA SER A 354 38.21 -30.73 -7.66
C SER A 354 38.41 -31.61 -8.91
N PRO A 355 37.39 -31.79 -9.80
CA PRO A 355 37.55 -32.58 -11.01
C PRO A 355 38.55 -31.94 -11.98
N VAL A 356 38.59 -30.61 -12.09
CA VAL A 356 39.58 -29.92 -12.95
C VAL A 356 41.01 -30.16 -12.45
N GLY A 357 41.25 -30.09 -11.15
CA GLY A 357 42.55 -30.42 -10.56
C GLY A 357 42.96 -31.87 -10.83
N GLY A 358 42.01 -32.81 -10.79
CA GLY A 358 42.26 -34.20 -11.18
C GLY A 358 42.65 -34.36 -12.65
N VAL A 359 41.97 -33.64 -13.55
CA VAL A 359 42.29 -33.62 -14.98
C VAL A 359 43.67 -33.03 -15.26
N ILE A 360 44.03 -31.93 -14.58
CA ILE A 360 45.37 -31.32 -14.67
C ILE A 360 46.42 -32.32 -14.19
N GLY A 361 46.24 -32.93 -13.01
CA GLY A 361 47.20 -33.87 -12.43
C GLY A 361 47.42 -35.11 -13.31
N ILE A 362 46.34 -35.75 -13.78
CA ILE A 362 46.43 -36.92 -14.66
C ILE A 362 47.07 -36.54 -16.01
N GLY A 363 46.71 -35.38 -16.57
CA GLY A 363 47.28 -34.89 -17.82
C GLY A 363 48.78 -34.61 -17.73
N GLU A 364 49.25 -34.02 -16.62
CA GLU A 364 50.67 -33.78 -16.36
C GLU A 364 51.46 -35.09 -16.21
N LEU A 365 50.91 -36.07 -15.47
CA LEU A 365 51.50 -37.40 -15.33
C LEU A 365 51.58 -38.14 -16.67
N TRP A 366 50.53 -38.01 -17.49
CA TRP A 366 50.47 -38.60 -18.83
C TRP A 366 51.51 -37.97 -19.76
N LYS A 367 51.60 -36.64 -19.82
CA LYS A 367 52.59 -35.92 -20.62
C LYS A 367 54.02 -36.26 -20.22
N ALA A 368 54.28 -36.47 -18.93
CA ALA A 368 55.60 -36.80 -18.39
C ALA A 368 56.03 -38.27 -18.58
N GLY A 369 55.16 -39.12 -19.15
CA GLY A 369 55.44 -40.56 -19.32
C GLY A 369 55.44 -41.37 -18.03
N GLN A 370 54.89 -40.82 -16.94
CA GLN A 370 54.80 -41.51 -15.65
C GLN A 370 53.70 -42.56 -15.61
N LEU A 371 52.80 -42.57 -16.61
CA LEU A 371 51.74 -43.56 -16.79
C LEU A 371 52.07 -44.61 -17.87
N GLY A 372 53.30 -44.62 -18.40
CA GLY A 372 53.78 -45.51 -19.46
C GLY A 372 54.44 -44.75 -20.63
N PRO A 373 55.00 -45.46 -21.63
CA PRO A 373 55.60 -44.83 -22.82
C PRO A 373 54.55 -44.03 -23.60
N VAL A 374 54.92 -42.81 -24.02
CA VAL A 374 54.00 -41.84 -24.65
C VAL A 374 54.55 -41.47 -26.02
N SER A 375 53.69 -41.51 -27.04
CA SER A 375 54.05 -40.99 -28.36
C SER A 375 54.02 -39.45 -28.37
N ALA A 376 54.71 -38.82 -29.34
CA ALA A 376 54.67 -37.37 -29.50
C ALA A 376 53.24 -36.82 -29.61
N THR A 377 52.38 -37.49 -30.36
CA THR A 377 50.96 -37.12 -30.52
C THR A 377 50.19 -37.23 -29.20
N GLN A 378 50.45 -38.25 -28.38
CA GLN A 378 49.81 -38.39 -27.06
C GLN A 378 50.27 -37.29 -26.09
N ALA A 379 51.54 -36.89 -26.15
CA ALA A 379 52.06 -35.79 -25.34
C ALA A 379 51.43 -34.43 -25.73
N GLU A 380 51.22 -34.16 -27.03
CA GLU A 380 50.50 -32.97 -27.50
C GLU A 380 49.03 -32.97 -27.07
N MET A 381 48.35 -34.13 -27.16
CA MET A 381 46.97 -34.26 -26.69
C MET A 381 46.85 -34.00 -25.17
N ALA A 382 47.76 -34.58 -24.37
CA ALA A 382 47.82 -34.36 -22.94
C ALA A 382 48.06 -32.87 -22.60
N ASP A 383 48.92 -32.20 -23.36
CA ASP A 383 49.18 -30.77 -23.19
C ASP A 383 47.95 -29.90 -23.49
N MET A 384 47.23 -30.20 -24.57
CA MET A 384 45.98 -29.51 -24.90
C MET A 384 44.90 -29.72 -23.83
N LEU A 385 44.83 -30.93 -23.26
CA LEU A 385 43.90 -31.29 -22.20
C LEU A 385 44.20 -30.50 -20.92
N VAL A 386 45.46 -30.45 -20.49
CA VAL A 386 45.92 -29.65 -19.34
C VAL A 386 45.66 -28.16 -19.57
N LYS A 387 45.97 -27.64 -20.75
CA LYS A 387 45.72 -26.23 -21.11
C LYS A 387 44.23 -25.87 -20.98
N THR A 388 43.35 -26.73 -21.49
CA THR A 388 41.90 -26.53 -21.39
C THR A 388 41.40 -26.61 -19.95
N ALA A 389 41.90 -27.56 -19.15
CA ALA A 389 41.54 -27.68 -17.75
C ALA A 389 41.96 -26.44 -16.93
N ARG A 390 43.16 -25.90 -17.16
CA ARG A 390 43.61 -24.64 -16.54
C ARG A 390 42.77 -23.43 -16.93
N GLN A 391 42.24 -23.39 -18.15
CA GLN A 391 41.29 -22.33 -18.57
C GLN A 391 39.97 -22.43 -17.80
N VAL A 392 39.44 -23.64 -17.58
CA VAL A 392 38.23 -23.85 -16.78
C VAL A 392 38.47 -23.48 -15.31
N GLU A 393 39.64 -23.81 -14.76
CA GLU A 393 40.02 -23.41 -13.40
C GLU A 393 40.04 -21.88 -13.24
N ALA A 394 40.65 -21.17 -14.19
CA ALA A 394 40.69 -19.71 -14.19
C ALA A 394 39.27 -19.11 -14.26
N LEU A 395 38.41 -19.63 -15.13
CA LEU A 395 37.02 -19.17 -15.23
C LEU A 395 36.22 -19.40 -13.94
N ALA A 396 36.45 -20.52 -13.26
CA ALA A 396 35.82 -20.80 -11.96
C ALA A 396 36.28 -19.82 -10.88
N HIS A 397 37.56 -19.46 -10.88
CA HIS A 397 38.11 -18.44 -9.98
C HIS A 397 37.50 -17.06 -10.25
N ASP A 398 37.42 -16.66 -11.52
CA ASP A 398 36.84 -15.36 -11.91
C ASP A 398 35.36 -15.26 -11.52
N LEU A 399 34.57 -16.33 -11.71
CA LEU A 399 33.18 -16.40 -11.27
C LEU A 399 33.04 -16.26 -9.75
N LEU A 400 33.95 -16.85 -8.97
CA LEU A 400 33.97 -16.73 -7.52
C LEU A 400 34.28 -15.30 -7.07
N ASP A 401 35.24 -14.64 -7.70
CA ASP A 401 35.61 -13.26 -7.39
C ASP A 401 34.45 -12.30 -7.70
N VAL A 402 33.74 -12.48 -8.82
CA VAL A 402 32.51 -11.72 -9.14
C VAL A 402 31.42 -11.97 -8.08
N ALA A 403 31.19 -13.23 -7.69
CA ALA A 403 30.20 -13.57 -6.66
C ALA A 403 30.52 -12.92 -5.29
N ARG A 404 31.80 -12.86 -4.92
CA ARG A 404 32.25 -12.17 -3.70
C ARG A 404 32.09 -10.66 -3.79
N ALA A 405 32.34 -10.08 -4.96
CA ALA A 405 32.18 -8.64 -5.19
C ALA A 405 30.71 -8.22 -5.13
N GLU A 406 29.79 -8.94 -5.79
CA GLU A 406 28.35 -8.66 -5.80
C GLU A 406 27.70 -8.78 -4.40
N SER A 407 28.25 -9.61 -3.52
CA SER A 407 27.77 -9.78 -2.14
C SER A 407 28.40 -8.79 -1.14
N GLY A 408 29.35 -7.96 -1.57
CA GLY A 408 30.10 -7.07 -0.68
C GLY A 408 31.07 -7.81 0.26
N ALA A 409 31.40 -9.07 -0.03
CA ALA A 409 32.30 -9.91 0.77
C ALA A 409 33.79 -9.64 0.49
N VAL A 410 34.11 -8.90 -0.58
CA VAL A 410 35.49 -8.49 -0.87
C VAL A 410 35.91 -7.41 0.12
N LYS A 411 36.79 -7.78 1.05
CA LYS A 411 37.54 -6.81 1.87
C LYS A 411 38.75 -6.35 1.08
N VAL A 412 38.95 -5.04 1.00
CA VAL A 412 40.12 -4.40 0.40
C VAL A 412 40.94 -3.81 1.54
N GLU A 413 42.19 -4.23 1.68
CA GLU A 413 43.09 -3.71 2.72
C GLU A 413 43.99 -2.62 2.13
N LEU A 414 43.62 -1.36 2.34
CA LEU A 414 44.40 -0.23 1.84
C LEU A 414 45.68 -0.06 2.66
N ARG A 415 46.83 -0.17 2.00
CA ARG A 415 48.17 0.09 2.56
C ARG A 415 48.98 0.95 1.58
N PRO A 416 49.98 1.72 2.06
CA PRO A 416 50.95 2.35 1.18
C PRO A 416 51.61 1.30 0.29
N THR A 417 51.43 1.43 -1.03
CA THR A 417 51.83 0.46 -2.04
C THR A 417 52.70 1.15 -3.08
N ASP A 418 53.87 0.59 -3.35
CA ASP A 418 54.77 1.01 -4.43
C ASP A 418 54.19 0.57 -5.79
N VAL A 419 53.61 1.52 -6.52
CA VAL A 419 52.91 1.24 -7.78
C VAL A 419 53.88 0.79 -8.87
N PRO A 420 55.03 1.46 -9.12
CA PRO A 420 56.05 0.99 -10.05
C PRO A 420 56.51 -0.44 -9.78
N GLY A 421 56.72 -0.80 -8.51
CA GLY A 421 57.08 -2.17 -8.12
C GLY A 421 56.02 -3.19 -8.54
N VAL A 422 54.73 -2.90 -8.27
CA VAL A 422 53.61 -3.76 -8.68
C VAL A 422 53.51 -3.89 -10.20
N LEU A 423 53.66 -2.80 -10.95
CA LEU A 423 53.62 -2.83 -12.42
C LEU A 423 54.77 -3.65 -12.99
N GLU A 424 55.98 -3.52 -12.44
CA GLU A 424 57.14 -4.28 -12.88
C GLU A 424 57.03 -5.77 -12.55
N ASP A 425 56.47 -6.12 -11.39
CA ASP A 425 56.14 -7.50 -11.04
C ASP A 425 55.18 -8.13 -12.06
N VAL A 426 54.10 -7.42 -12.41
CA VAL A 426 53.14 -7.87 -13.42
C VAL A 426 53.78 -7.96 -14.80
N ARG A 427 54.61 -6.99 -15.20
CA ARG A 427 55.34 -7.02 -16.48
C ARG A 427 56.22 -8.26 -16.58
N ARG A 428 57.03 -8.55 -15.55
CA ARG A 428 57.90 -9.73 -15.50
C ARG A 428 57.11 -11.03 -15.62
N ALA A 429 56.02 -11.15 -14.87
CA ALA A 429 55.18 -12.34 -14.93
C ALA A 429 54.52 -12.52 -16.31
N THR A 430 54.07 -11.42 -16.93
CA THR A 430 53.38 -11.46 -18.23
C THR A 430 54.35 -11.77 -19.37
N ALA A 431 55.58 -11.27 -19.32
CA ALA A 431 56.62 -11.51 -20.32
C ALA A 431 57.06 -12.98 -20.43
N LEU A 432 56.83 -13.79 -19.39
CA LEU A 432 57.13 -15.23 -19.40
C LEU A 432 56.09 -16.07 -20.14
N ARG A 433 54.98 -15.47 -20.59
CA ARG A 433 53.94 -16.20 -21.33
C ARG A 433 54.39 -16.47 -22.77
N PRO A 434 54.16 -17.68 -23.30
CA PRO A 434 54.48 -18.00 -24.71
C PRO A 434 53.79 -17.03 -25.68
N ASP A 435 52.55 -16.65 -25.36
CA ASP A 435 51.71 -15.76 -26.17
C ASP A 435 52.26 -14.31 -26.22
N ALA A 436 53.22 -13.96 -25.35
CA ALA A 436 53.87 -12.65 -25.33
C ALA A 436 55.04 -12.53 -26.33
N GLU A 437 55.38 -13.62 -27.02
CA GLU A 437 56.48 -13.66 -27.99
C GLU A 437 56.25 -12.65 -29.13
N GLY A 438 57.20 -11.72 -29.32
CA GLY A 438 57.11 -10.67 -30.34
C GLY A 438 56.36 -9.40 -29.92
N LEU A 439 55.93 -9.28 -28.65
CA LEU A 439 55.40 -8.04 -28.08
C LEU A 439 56.47 -7.29 -27.28
N ARG A 440 56.42 -5.95 -27.31
CA ARG A 440 57.19 -5.09 -26.41
C ARG A 440 56.34 -4.76 -25.19
N MET A 441 56.92 -4.84 -23.99
CA MET A 441 56.24 -4.45 -22.75
C MET A 441 57.01 -3.33 -22.08
N GLU A 442 56.35 -2.19 -21.87
CA GLU A 442 56.97 -0.99 -21.30
C GLU A 442 56.22 -0.54 -20.05
N VAL A 443 56.92 -0.41 -18.92
CA VAL A 443 56.35 0.27 -17.74
C VAL A 443 56.76 1.74 -17.82
N ILE A 444 55.78 2.62 -18.00
CA ILE A 444 55.96 4.07 -17.98
C ILE A 444 55.32 4.60 -16.70
N SER A 445 56.13 5.20 -15.82
CA SER A 445 55.66 5.85 -14.59
C SER A 445 56.15 7.30 -14.58
N GLU A 446 55.25 8.25 -14.34
CA GLU A 446 55.62 9.65 -14.14
C GLU A 446 56.13 9.86 -12.70
N GLY A 447 57.45 9.93 -12.54
CA GLY A 447 58.13 10.21 -11.26
C GLY A 447 58.65 8.96 -10.54
N ASP A 448 59.74 9.15 -9.78
CA ASP A 448 60.34 8.12 -8.92
C ASP A 448 59.53 7.97 -7.62
N GLY A 449 59.16 6.74 -7.27
CA GLY A 449 58.53 6.42 -5.98
C GLY A 449 57.04 6.74 -5.86
N LEU A 450 56.24 6.49 -6.90
CA LEU A 450 54.79 6.64 -6.83
C LEU A 450 54.18 5.63 -5.84
N VAL A 451 53.77 6.13 -4.67
CA VAL A 451 53.10 5.35 -3.63
C VAL A 451 51.61 5.68 -3.60
N ALA A 452 50.76 4.65 -3.71
CA ALA A 452 49.30 4.76 -3.60
C ALA A 452 48.77 4.04 -2.36
N LEU A 453 47.70 4.55 -1.77
CA LEU A 453 46.92 3.82 -0.77
C LEU A 453 46.04 2.80 -1.49
N ALA A 454 46.51 1.55 -1.55
CA ALA A 454 45.88 0.49 -2.31
C ALA A 454 46.10 -0.88 -1.64
N ASP A 455 45.32 -1.87 -2.05
CA ASP A 455 45.62 -3.27 -1.78
C ASP A 455 46.51 -3.78 -2.91
N SER A 456 47.79 -4.05 -2.60
CA SER A 456 48.79 -4.40 -3.60
C SER A 456 48.46 -5.68 -4.38
N GLN A 457 47.84 -6.67 -3.73
CA GLN A 457 47.45 -7.92 -4.39
C GLN A 457 46.28 -7.69 -5.36
N ARG A 458 45.27 -6.92 -4.95
CA ARG A 458 44.14 -6.59 -5.82
C ARG A 458 44.55 -5.70 -6.98
N LEU A 459 45.46 -4.74 -6.75
CA LEU A 459 46.01 -3.90 -7.81
C LEU A 459 46.79 -4.74 -8.83
N ALA A 460 47.67 -5.63 -8.36
CA ALA A 460 48.39 -6.56 -9.23
C ALA A 460 47.44 -7.43 -10.05
N GLN A 461 46.35 -7.93 -9.43
CA GLN A 461 45.34 -8.74 -10.11
C GLN A 461 44.62 -7.95 -11.23
N VAL A 462 44.23 -6.70 -10.97
CA VAL A 462 43.60 -5.82 -11.98
C VAL A 462 44.54 -5.59 -13.15
N VAL A 463 45.79 -5.20 -12.88
CA VAL A 463 46.79 -4.92 -13.93
C VAL A 463 47.13 -6.19 -14.70
N ALA A 464 47.30 -7.34 -14.02
CA ALA A 464 47.59 -8.62 -14.67
C ALA A 464 46.46 -9.06 -15.61
N ASN A 465 45.20 -8.82 -15.25
CA ASN A 465 44.06 -9.12 -16.12
C ASN A 465 44.06 -8.23 -17.38
N LEU A 466 44.38 -6.94 -17.23
CA LEU A 466 44.50 -6.02 -18.36
C LEU A 466 45.68 -6.39 -19.27
N ALA A 467 46.86 -6.66 -18.69
CA ALA A 467 48.06 -7.07 -19.43
C ALA A 467 47.86 -8.42 -20.15
N SER A 468 47.20 -9.37 -19.50
CA SER A 468 46.82 -10.65 -20.12
C SER A 468 45.91 -10.46 -21.33
N ASN A 469 44.93 -9.55 -21.25
CA ASN A 469 44.06 -9.22 -22.38
C ASN A 469 44.85 -8.53 -23.50
N ALA A 470 45.74 -7.60 -23.16
CA ALA A 470 46.57 -6.89 -24.12
C ALA A 470 47.49 -7.85 -24.88
N VAL A 471 48.08 -8.84 -24.22
CA VAL A 471 48.88 -9.89 -24.88
C VAL A 471 48.01 -10.77 -25.79
N LYS A 472 46.85 -11.22 -25.30
CA LYS A 472 45.96 -12.12 -26.05
C LYS A 472 45.45 -11.52 -27.36
N TYR A 473 45.21 -10.20 -27.38
CA TYR A 473 44.69 -9.48 -28.54
C TYR A 473 45.75 -8.62 -29.25
N GLY A 474 46.97 -8.58 -28.72
CA GLY A 474 48.11 -7.86 -29.28
C GLY A 474 48.71 -8.65 -30.43
N GLY A 475 48.68 -8.09 -31.64
CA GLY A 475 49.38 -8.68 -32.80
C GLY A 475 50.90 -8.57 -32.66
N ALA A 476 51.64 -9.44 -33.34
CA ALA A 476 53.11 -9.41 -33.36
C ALA A 476 53.65 -8.02 -33.74
N GLY A 477 54.56 -7.48 -32.94
CA GLY A 477 55.09 -6.12 -33.06
C GLY A 477 54.37 -5.03 -32.25
N GLY A 478 53.29 -5.39 -31.54
CA GLY A 478 52.55 -4.50 -30.63
C GLY A 478 53.32 -4.12 -29.35
N VAL A 479 52.85 -3.08 -28.67
CA VAL A 479 53.36 -2.60 -27.38
C VAL A 479 52.25 -2.74 -26.33
N VAL A 480 52.57 -3.33 -25.17
CA VAL A 480 51.69 -3.50 -24.01
C VAL A 480 52.15 -2.62 -22.86
#